data_AF-A0A5N5DYE2-F1
#
_entry.id   AF-A0A5N5DYE2-F1
#
_cell.length_a   1.000
_cell.length_b   1.000
_cell.length_c   1.000
_cell.angle_alpha   90.00
_cell.angle_beta   90.00
_cell.angle_gamma   90.00
#
_symmetry.space_group_name_H-M   'P 1'
#
loop_
_entity.id
_entity.type
_entity.pdbx_description
1 polymer ?
#
loop_
_entity_poly.entity_id
_entity_poly.type
_entity_poly.pdbx_seq_one_letter_code
_entity_poly.pdbx_strand_id
1 'polypeptide(L)'
;MGIVTLVIAVLGLVIATCTFTWNVTMFRLQGARAKVTPIIGVVISQGLVHMPASDEAVESIKRTAREHGESLVAGVQITNRGRLPLHVKSWAFTSLPSKAAFSPGAIPELSPVPCEIAPGNYQILVADVAAARALLEVASSPQKIACKVMAGDDKTHVTPPLPQSLLT
;
A
#
# COMPACT_ATOMS: atom_id res chain seq x y z
N MET A 1 1.77 -48.01 39.18
CA MET A 1 1.34 -47.80 37.78
C MET A 1 0.48 -46.54 37.62
N GLY A 2 -0.59 -46.33 38.41
CA GLY A 2 -1.49 -45.17 38.26
C GLY A 2 -0.85 -43.76 38.39
N ILE A 3 0.14 -43.59 39.27
CA ILE A 3 0.82 -42.29 39.44
C ILE A 3 1.67 -41.95 38.21
N VAL A 4 2.39 -42.91 37.65
CA VAL A 4 3.24 -42.72 36.47
C VAL A 4 2.38 -42.35 35.26
N THR A 5 1.26 -43.04 35.06
CA THR A 5 0.31 -42.71 33.98
C THR A 5 -0.30 -41.32 34.14
N LEU A 6 -0.61 -40.91 35.38
CA LEU A 6 -1.13 -39.56 35.66
C LEU A 6 -0.09 -38.49 35.32
N VAL A 7 1.16 -38.67 35.74
CA VAL A 7 2.26 -37.73 35.45
C VAL A 7 2.49 -37.60 33.95
N ILE A 8 2.49 -38.70 33.22
CA ILE A 8 2.62 -38.70 31.75
C ILE A 8 1.44 -37.97 31.11
N ALA A 9 0.21 -38.20 31.57
CA ALA A 9 -0.97 -37.51 31.04
C ALA A 9 -0.92 -36.00 31.26
N VAL A 10 -0.50 -35.55 32.46
CA VAL A 10 -0.35 -34.12 32.78
C VAL A 10 0.73 -33.48 31.91
N LEU A 11 1.90 -34.12 31.78
CA LEU A 11 2.97 -33.62 30.92
C LEU A 11 2.52 -33.54 29.45
N GLY A 12 1.80 -34.56 28.98
CA GLY A 12 1.22 -34.57 27.64
C GLY A 12 0.24 -33.41 27.42
N LEU A 13 -0.62 -33.12 28.40
CA LEU A 13 -1.56 -32.00 28.35
C LEU A 13 -0.85 -30.64 28.30
N VAL A 14 0.19 -30.47 29.11
CA VAL A 14 1.00 -29.23 29.12
C VAL A 14 1.70 -29.03 27.76
N ILE A 15 2.32 -30.08 27.21
CA ILE A 15 2.98 -29.98 25.90
C ILE A 15 1.96 -29.69 24.80
N ALA A 16 0.79 -30.35 24.83
CA ALA A 16 -0.28 -30.13 23.87
C ALA A 16 -0.79 -28.68 23.91
N THR A 17 -1.04 -28.12 25.09
CA THR A 17 -1.51 -26.74 25.24
C THR A 17 -0.46 -25.71 24.82
N CYS A 18 0.81 -25.91 25.18
CA CYS A 18 1.91 -25.06 24.71
C CYS A 18 2.03 -25.09 23.17
N THR A 19 1.99 -26.28 22.58
CA THR A 19 2.10 -26.47 21.13
C THR A 19 0.91 -25.85 20.40
N PHE A 20 -0.30 -26.02 20.93
CA PHE A 20 -1.50 -25.42 20.36
C PHE A 20 -1.43 -23.89 20.43
N THR A 21 -1.07 -23.33 21.58
CA THR A 21 -0.91 -21.87 21.75
C THR A 21 0.13 -21.30 20.78
N TRP A 22 1.24 -22.01 20.59
CA TRP A 22 2.26 -21.64 19.62
C TRP A 22 1.75 -21.64 18.18
N ASN A 23 1.05 -22.70 17.76
CA ASN A 23 0.48 -22.78 16.41
C ASN A 23 -0.55 -21.68 16.15
N VAL A 24 -1.43 -21.39 17.12
CA VAL A 24 -2.40 -20.28 17.02
C VAL A 24 -1.68 -18.93 16.89
N THR A 25 -0.62 -18.72 17.67
CA THR A 25 0.19 -17.50 17.62
C THR A 25 0.86 -17.35 16.26
N MET A 26 1.47 -18.42 15.74
CA MET A 26 2.07 -18.44 14.41
C MET A 26 1.05 -18.17 13.31
N PHE A 27 -0.11 -18.82 13.36
CA PHE A 27 -1.20 -18.60 12.40
C PHE A 27 -1.64 -17.14 12.37
N ARG A 28 -1.82 -16.51 13.54
CA ARG A 28 -2.15 -15.07 13.61
C ARG A 28 -1.04 -14.16 13.08
N LEU A 29 0.23 -14.55 13.24
CA LEU A 29 1.36 -13.74 12.79
C LEU A 29 1.68 -13.91 11.30
N GLN A 30 1.21 -14.99 10.65
CA GLN A 30 1.49 -15.33 9.25
C GLN A 30 0.70 -14.52 8.21
N GLY A 31 -0.32 -13.75 8.62
CA GLY A 31 -1.19 -13.00 7.71
C GLY A 31 -0.44 -12.06 6.74
N ALA A 32 -1.07 -11.75 5.60
CA ALA A 32 -0.59 -10.73 4.68
C ALA A 32 -0.50 -9.37 5.40
N ARG A 33 0.59 -8.63 5.17
CA ARG A 33 0.82 -7.31 5.80
C ARG A 33 1.17 -6.28 4.74
N ALA A 34 0.19 -5.46 4.38
CA ALA A 34 0.42 -4.35 3.46
C ALA A 34 1.09 -3.18 4.18
N LYS A 35 2.26 -2.75 3.69
CA LYS A 35 2.79 -1.41 3.94
C LYS A 35 2.56 -0.57 2.70
N VAL A 36 1.96 0.59 2.87
CA VAL A 36 1.56 1.46 1.77
C VAL A 36 2.32 2.78 1.91
N THR A 37 3.09 3.15 0.89
CA THR A 37 3.97 4.33 0.89
C THR A 37 3.63 5.21 -0.31
N PRO A 38 3.33 6.51 -0.11
CA PRO A 38 3.04 7.39 -1.23
C PRO A 38 4.30 7.61 -2.05
N ILE A 39 4.16 7.61 -3.37
CA ILE A 39 5.25 7.87 -4.30
C ILE A 39 4.86 8.95 -5.30
N ILE A 40 5.88 9.60 -5.84
CA ILE A 40 5.80 10.58 -6.92
C ILE A 40 6.85 10.23 -7.95
N GLY A 41 6.61 10.56 -9.22
CA GLY A 41 7.53 10.22 -10.28
C GLY A 41 7.22 10.87 -11.62
N VAL A 42 8.00 10.50 -12.61
CA VAL A 42 7.82 10.84 -14.02
C VAL A 42 7.83 9.54 -14.81
N VAL A 43 6.83 9.38 -15.69
CA VAL A 43 6.83 8.27 -16.65
C VAL A 43 7.66 8.70 -17.84
N ILE A 44 8.78 8.01 -18.03
CA ILE A 44 9.69 8.22 -19.15
C ILE A 44 9.48 7.16 -20.23
N SER A 45 9.88 7.44 -21.47
CA SER A 45 9.76 6.46 -22.58
C SER A 45 10.35 5.07 -22.27
N GLN A 46 11.32 4.98 -21.36
CA GLN A 46 11.97 3.74 -20.92
C GLN A 46 11.43 3.15 -19.60
N GLY A 47 10.51 3.83 -18.90
CA GLY A 47 9.97 3.32 -17.63
C GLY A 47 9.49 4.40 -16.66
N LEU A 48 9.60 4.13 -15.37
CA LEU A 48 9.14 5.03 -14.30
C LEU A 48 10.31 5.42 -13.41
N VAL A 49 10.60 6.73 -13.34
CA VAL A 49 11.50 7.28 -12.32
C VAL A 49 10.64 7.77 -11.16
N HIS A 50 10.79 7.17 -9.97
CA HIS A 50 9.96 7.51 -8.82
C HIS A 50 10.75 7.60 -7.52
N MET A 51 10.21 8.36 -6.56
CA MET A 51 10.71 8.51 -5.20
C MET A 51 9.56 8.50 -4.19
N PRO A 52 9.83 8.20 -2.89
CA PRO A 52 8.86 8.43 -1.83
C PRO A 52 8.38 9.89 -1.84
N ALA A 53 7.10 10.10 -1.58
CA ALA A 53 6.53 11.43 -1.60
C ALA A 53 7.02 12.26 -0.39
N SER A 54 7.86 13.26 -0.68
CA SER A 54 8.35 14.29 0.25
C SER A 54 8.46 15.62 -0.50
N ASP A 55 8.45 16.75 0.21
CA ASP A 55 8.56 18.07 -0.41
C ASP A 55 9.87 18.25 -1.20
N GLU A 56 10.98 17.71 -0.69
CA GLU A 56 12.29 17.71 -1.38
C GLU A 56 12.27 16.88 -2.68
N ALA A 57 11.56 15.75 -2.66
CA ALA A 57 11.44 14.87 -3.82
C ALA A 57 10.59 15.51 -4.93
N VAL A 58 9.63 16.38 -4.58
CA VAL A 58 8.80 17.10 -5.57
C VAL A 58 9.63 18.02 -6.45
N GLU A 59 10.53 18.81 -5.87
CA GLU A 59 11.36 19.74 -6.64
C GLU A 59 12.27 18.99 -7.63
N SER A 60 12.86 17.90 -7.17
CA SER A 60 13.72 17.04 -7.98
C SER A 60 12.94 16.41 -9.15
N ILE A 61 11.74 15.88 -8.89
CA ILE A 61 10.90 15.26 -9.92
C ILE A 61 10.35 16.29 -10.91
N LYS A 62 9.94 17.46 -10.43
CA LYS A 62 9.52 18.57 -11.31
C LYS A 62 10.66 19.02 -12.22
N ARG A 63 11.91 19.02 -11.73
CA ARG A 63 13.08 19.31 -12.55
C ARG A 63 13.25 18.26 -13.64
N THR A 64 13.24 16.98 -13.29
CA THR A 64 13.33 15.86 -14.26
C THR A 64 12.21 15.90 -15.29
N ALA A 65 10.97 16.19 -14.88
CA ALA A 65 9.84 16.31 -15.80
C ALA A 65 10.01 17.45 -16.81
N ARG A 66 10.61 18.59 -16.40
CA ARG A 66 10.90 19.71 -17.30
C ARG A 66 12.02 19.40 -18.29
N GLU A 67 13.03 18.66 -17.86
CA GLU A 67 14.19 18.29 -18.69
C GLU A 67 13.81 17.26 -19.76
N HIS A 68 12.91 16.32 -19.44
CA HIS A 68 12.50 15.25 -20.36
C HIS A 68 11.14 15.47 -21.04
N GLY A 69 10.36 16.47 -20.62
CA GLY A 69 9.09 16.83 -21.26
C GLY A 69 7.95 15.84 -21.01
N GLU A 70 7.98 15.13 -19.89
CA GLU A 70 7.16 13.95 -19.64
C GLU A 70 6.13 14.13 -18.51
N SER A 71 5.11 13.27 -18.47
CA SER A 71 3.98 13.42 -17.54
C SER A 71 4.38 13.10 -16.10
N LEU A 72 4.06 14.03 -15.20
CA LEU A 72 4.18 13.79 -13.76
C LEU A 72 3.11 12.79 -13.31
N VAL A 73 3.54 11.80 -12.56
CA VAL A 73 2.67 10.80 -11.95
C VAL A 73 2.79 10.81 -10.44
N ALA A 74 1.67 10.51 -9.78
CA ALA A 74 1.59 10.26 -8.35
C ALA A 74 0.98 8.88 -8.12
N GLY A 75 1.28 8.30 -6.97
CA GLY A 75 0.69 7.02 -6.64
C GLY A 75 1.21 6.43 -5.36
N VAL A 76 1.29 5.11 -5.36
CA VAL A 76 1.50 4.34 -4.16
C VAL A 76 2.34 3.09 -4.43
N GLN A 77 3.34 2.88 -3.58
CA GLN A 77 4.07 1.64 -3.48
C GLN A 77 3.44 0.79 -2.37
N ILE A 78 2.98 -0.40 -2.74
CA ILE A 78 2.40 -1.39 -1.84
C ILE A 78 3.43 -2.49 -1.65
N THR A 79 3.94 -2.65 -0.44
CA THR A 79 4.91 -3.70 -0.10
C THR A 79 4.22 -4.75 0.77
N ASN A 80 4.32 -6.02 0.37
CA ASN A 80 3.86 -7.13 1.19
C ASN A 80 4.97 -7.54 2.18
N ARG A 81 4.82 -7.13 3.44
CA ARG A 81 5.70 -7.53 4.56
C ARG A 81 5.22 -8.80 5.27
N GLY A 82 4.14 -9.40 4.79
CA GLY A 82 3.58 -10.64 5.33
C GLY A 82 4.27 -11.88 4.79
N ARG A 83 3.78 -13.04 5.22
CA ARG A 83 4.25 -14.36 4.74
C ARG A 83 3.28 -15.01 3.74
N LEU A 84 2.08 -14.45 3.60
CA LEU A 84 1.08 -14.87 2.61
C LEU A 84 1.02 -13.84 1.48
N PRO A 85 0.65 -14.26 0.26
CA PRO A 85 0.39 -13.33 -0.84
C PRO A 85 -0.64 -12.26 -0.45
N LEU A 86 -0.43 -11.04 -0.91
CA LEU A 86 -1.29 -9.90 -0.65
C LEU A 86 -2.10 -9.58 -1.90
N HIS A 87 -3.40 -9.83 -1.86
CA HIS A 87 -4.30 -9.48 -2.94
C HIS A 87 -4.71 -8.01 -2.85
N VAL A 88 -4.47 -7.22 -3.90
CA VAL A 88 -4.88 -5.82 -4.02
C VAL A 88 -6.10 -5.75 -4.94
N LYS A 89 -7.23 -5.31 -4.39
CA LYS A 89 -8.52 -5.26 -5.10
C LYS A 89 -8.74 -3.96 -5.85
N SER A 90 -8.38 -2.84 -5.24
CA SER A 90 -8.59 -1.50 -5.78
C SER A 90 -7.65 -0.49 -5.15
N TRP A 91 -7.45 0.62 -5.85
CA TRP A 91 -6.77 1.80 -5.31
C TRP A 91 -7.41 3.07 -5.86
N ALA A 92 -7.30 4.16 -5.11
CA ALA A 92 -7.86 5.45 -5.46
C ALA A 92 -7.06 6.58 -4.82
N PHE A 93 -7.10 7.77 -5.41
CA PHE A 93 -6.81 8.98 -4.67
C PHE A 93 -8.02 9.31 -3.79
N THR A 94 -7.78 9.73 -2.55
CA THR A 94 -8.82 10.17 -1.63
C THR A 94 -8.44 11.55 -1.11
N SER A 95 -9.42 12.43 -1.00
CA SER A 95 -9.23 13.72 -0.34
C SER A 95 -9.61 13.64 1.13
N LEU A 96 -8.87 14.38 1.96
CA LEU A 96 -9.06 14.47 3.39
C LEU A 96 -9.38 15.92 3.77
N PRO A 97 -10.45 16.19 4.54
CA PRO A 97 -11.29 15.22 5.26
C PRO A 97 -12.55 14.73 4.52
N SER A 98 -12.85 15.22 3.30
CA SER A 98 -14.15 14.97 2.64
C SER A 98 -14.39 13.53 2.20
N LYS A 99 -13.33 12.71 2.12
CA LYS A 99 -13.36 11.30 1.66
C LYS A 99 -13.85 11.14 0.21
N ALA A 100 -13.85 12.20 -0.60
CA ALA A 100 -14.08 12.06 -2.02
C ALA A 100 -12.95 11.20 -2.61
N ALA A 101 -13.31 10.22 -3.43
CA ALA A 101 -12.35 9.28 -4.00
C ALA A 101 -12.39 9.36 -5.52
N PHE A 102 -11.24 9.49 -6.14
CA PHE A 102 -11.06 9.34 -7.57
C PHE A 102 -10.31 8.03 -7.80
N SER A 103 -10.95 7.11 -8.52
CA SER A 103 -10.32 5.85 -8.92
C SER A 103 -9.69 6.08 -10.29
N PRO A 104 -8.35 6.11 -10.41
CA PRO A 104 -7.73 6.27 -11.70
C PRO A 104 -8.10 5.11 -12.62
N GLY A 105 -8.41 5.42 -13.87
CA GLY A 105 -8.42 4.40 -14.92
C GLY A 105 -7.05 3.74 -14.97
N ALA A 106 -7.01 2.41 -15.10
CA ALA A 106 -5.75 1.69 -15.18
C ALA A 106 -4.93 2.24 -16.36
N ILE A 107 -3.71 2.72 -16.10
CA ILE A 107 -2.68 2.72 -17.13
C ILE A 107 -2.32 1.23 -17.28
N PRO A 108 -2.70 0.57 -18.38
CA PRO A 108 -2.78 -0.90 -18.41
C PRO A 108 -1.46 -1.60 -18.09
N GLU A 109 -0.32 -0.96 -18.36
CA GLU A 109 1.01 -1.53 -18.18
C GLU A 109 1.65 -1.21 -16.82
N LEU A 110 1.26 -0.11 -16.16
CA LEU A 110 1.91 0.41 -14.95
C LEU A 110 1.09 0.23 -13.67
N SER A 111 -0.22 -0.03 -13.79
CA SER A 111 -1.15 -0.12 -12.65
C SER A 111 -2.15 -1.27 -12.80
N PRO A 112 -1.71 -2.54 -12.94
CA PRO A 112 -2.63 -3.66 -13.04
C PRO A 112 -3.32 -3.87 -11.69
N VAL A 113 -4.62 -3.60 -11.63
CA VAL A 113 -5.47 -3.89 -10.47
C VAL A 113 -6.76 -4.52 -11.02
N PRO A 114 -7.23 -5.66 -10.47
CA PRO A 114 -6.70 -6.39 -9.32
C PRO A 114 -5.36 -7.08 -9.57
N CYS A 115 -4.51 -7.18 -8.54
CA CYS A 115 -3.22 -7.88 -8.62
C CYS A 115 -2.86 -8.57 -7.30
N GLU A 116 -1.87 -9.46 -7.36
CA GLU A 116 -1.37 -10.21 -6.22
C GLU A 116 0.12 -9.93 -6.01
N ILE A 117 0.50 -9.59 -4.78
CA ILE A 117 1.86 -9.25 -4.39
C ILE A 117 2.42 -10.38 -3.54
N ALA A 118 3.40 -11.11 -4.09
CA ALA A 118 4.07 -12.18 -3.36
C ALA A 118 4.73 -11.67 -2.05
N PRO A 119 4.93 -12.54 -1.04
CA PRO A 119 5.62 -12.17 0.20
C PRO A 119 6.99 -11.55 -0.06
N GLY A 120 7.29 -10.42 0.59
CA GLY A 120 8.55 -9.69 0.43
C GLY A 120 8.64 -8.81 -0.82
N ASN A 121 7.73 -8.97 -1.78
CA ASN A 121 7.69 -8.14 -2.99
C ASN A 121 6.86 -6.87 -2.80
N TYR A 122 6.92 -6.02 -3.81
CA TYR A 122 6.14 -4.79 -3.88
C TYR A 122 5.52 -4.62 -5.26
N GLN A 123 4.43 -3.86 -5.30
CA GLN A 123 3.83 -3.35 -6.53
C GLN A 123 3.74 -1.84 -6.44
N ILE A 124 3.99 -1.18 -7.56
CA ILE A 124 3.80 0.26 -7.71
C ILE A 124 2.54 0.46 -8.54
N LEU A 125 1.69 1.37 -8.06
CA LEU A 125 0.51 1.84 -8.77
C LEU A 125 0.63 3.35 -8.91
N VAL A 126 0.55 3.84 -10.14
CA VAL A 126 0.67 5.25 -10.48
C VAL A 126 -0.46 5.70 -11.38
N ALA A 127 -0.77 6.98 -11.30
CA ALA A 127 -1.68 7.68 -12.17
C ALA A 127 -1.19 9.12 -12.39
N ASP A 128 -1.68 9.74 -13.44
CA ASP A 128 -1.35 11.13 -13.76
C ASP A 128 -1.70 12.06 -12.59
N VAL A 129 -0.83 13.02 -12.28
CA VAL A 129 -1.08 14.04 -11.24
C VAL A 129 -2.34 14.86 -11.56
N ALA A 130 -2.75 14.99 -12.82
CA ALA A 130 -4.00 15.60 -13.22
C ALA A 130 -5.23 14.97 -12.55
N ALA A 131 -5.21 13.65 -12.33
CA ALA A 131 -6.28 12.95 -11.60
C ALA A 131 -6.37 13.39 -10.12
N ALA A 132 -5.22 13.57 -9.48
CA ALA A 132 -5.15 14.06 -8.11
C ALA A 132 -5.56 15.53 -8.00
N ARG A 133 -5.26 16.35 -9.02
CA ARG A 133 -5.70 17.75 -9.12
C ARG A 133 -7.20 17.88 -9.32
N ALA A 134 -7.83 17.04 -10.14
CA ALA A 134 -9.27 17.03 -10.34
C ALA A 134 -10.05 16.83 -9.02
N LEU A 135 -9.50 16.06 -8.07
CA LEU A 135 -10.09 15.92 -6.72
C LEU A 135 -10.04 17.21 -5.89
N LEU A 136 -9.03 18.06 -6.11
CA LEU A 136 -8.96 19.36 -5.43
C LEU A 136 -10.01 20.34 -5.97
N GLU A 137 -10.34 20.27 -7.26
CA GLU A 137 -11.36 21.15 -7.86
C GLU A 137 -12.77 20.82 -7.37
N VAL A 138 -13.04 19.55 -7.04
CA VAL A 138 -14.33 19.11 -6.46
C VAL A 138 -14.45 19.52 -4.99
N ALA A 139 -13.34 19.88 -4.34
CA ALA A 139 -13.29 20.19 -2.92
C ALA A 139 -13.57 21.67 -2.62
N SER A 140 -14.64 21.96 -1.87
CA SER A 140 -14.99 23.32 -1.44
C SER A 140 -14.09 23.89 -0.31
N SER A 141 -13.03 23.18 0.11
CA SER A 141 -12.17 23.52 1.26
C SER A 141 -10.72 23.06 1.02
N PRO A 142 -9.71 23.59 1.74
CA PRO A 142 -8.33 23.14 1.59
C PRO A 142 -8.20 21.67 1.99
N GLN A 143 -8.13 20.80 0.98
CA GLN A 143 -8.06 19.35 1.16
C GLN A 143 -6.65 18.83 0.90
N LYS A 144 -6.26 17.83 1.68
CA LYS A 144 -5.03 17.07 1.44
C LYS A 144 -5.40 15.82 0.65
N ILE A 145 -4.65 15.51 -0.39
CA ILE A 145 -4.85 14.29 -1.18
C ILE A 145 -3.97 13.19 -0.61
N ALA A 146 -4.52 11.99 -0.43
CA ALA A 146 -3.80 10.78 -0.03
C ALA A 146 -4.13 9.64 -1.00
N CYS A 147 -3.37 8.56 -0.96
CA CYS A 147 -3.68 7.34 -1.68
C CYS A 147 -4.40 6.37 -0.75
N LYS A 148 -5.49 5.78 -1.24
CA LYS A 148 -6.26 4.74 -0.58
C LYS A 148 -6.09 3.43 -1.37
N VAL A 149 -5.73 2.36 -0.66
CA VAL A 149 -5.53 1.03 -1.23
C VAL A 149 -6.39 0.04 -0.46
N MET A 150 -7.14 -0.80 -1.18
CA MET A 150 -7.88 -1.92 -0.61
C MET A 150 -7.11 -3.21 -0.87
N ALA A 151 -6.61 -3.83 0.20
CA ALA A 151 -5.78 -5.02 0.10
C ALA A 151 -6.05 -6.05 1.22
N GLY A 152 -5.82 -7.32 0.92
CA GLY A 152 -6.12 -8.45 1.80
C GLY A 152 -7.63 -8.67 1.98
N ASP A 153 -8.04 -8.96 3.23
CA ASP A 153 -9.44 -9.18 3.63
C ASP A 153 -10.22 -7.85 3.71
N ASP A 154 -10.29 -7.11 2.61
CA ASP A 154 -10.99 -5.82 2.48
C ASP A 154 -10.48 -4.70 3.41
N LYS A 155 -9.25 -4.84 3.90
CA LYS A 155 -8.62 -3.79 4.70
C LYS A 155 -8.28 -2.59 3.82
N THR A 156 -8.74 -1.43 4.27
CA THR A 156 -8.40 -0.15 3.66
C THR A 156 -7.14 0.42 4.31
N HIS A 157 -6.16 0.73 3.49
CA HIS A 157 -4.93 1.42 3.87
C HIS A 157 -4.91 2.81 3.23
N VAL A 158 -4.65 3.84 4.04
CA VAL A 158 -4.53 5.22 3.57
C VAL A 158 -3.10 5.68 3.82
N THR A 159 -2.46 6.26 2.82
CA THR A 159 -1.11 6.81 2.95
C THR A 159 -1.13 8.14 3.72
N PRO A 160 0.04 8.60 4.20
CA PRO A 160 0.25 10.02 4.43
C PRO A 160 -0.17 10.85 3.20
N PRO A 161 -0.59 12.11 3.42
CA PRO A 161 -0.99 12.98 2.33
C PRO A 161 0.20 13.26 1.41
N LEU A 162 -0.09 13.39 0.12
CA LEU A 162 0.84 13.85 -0.89
C LEU A 162 1.25 15.31 -0.60
N PRO A 163 2.49 15.67 -0.94
CA PRO A 163 2.97 17.05 -0.89
C PRO A 163 2.05 17.99 -1.68
N GLN A 164 1.62 19.08 -1.06
CA GLN A 164 0.80 20.09 -1.74
C GLN A 164 1.57 20.80 -2.87
N SER A 165 2.88 20.91 -2.71
CA SER A 165 3.84 21.42 -3.69
C SER A 165 3.81 20.65 -5.01
N LEU A 166 3.32 19.41 -5.05
CA LEU A 166 3.14 18.63 -6.28
C LEU A 166 1.89 19.07 -7.07
N LEU A 167 0.86 19.48 -6.34
CA LEU A 167 -0.47 19.74 -6.88
C LEU A 167 -0.62 21.17 -7.39
N THR A 168 0.26 22.09 -6.95
CA THR A 168 0.45 23.43 -7.53
C THR A 168 1.32 23.40 -8.78
#